data_AF-A0ABD3GGN6-F1
#
_entry.id   AF-A0ABD3GGN6-F1
#
_cell.length_a   1.000
_cell.length_b   1.000
_cell.length_c   1.000
_cell.angle_alpha   90.00
_cell.angle_beta   90.00
_cell.angle_gamma   90.00
#
_symmetry.space_group_name_H-M   'P 1'
#
loop_
_entity.id
_entity.type
_entity.pdbx_description
1 polymer ?
#
loop_
_entity_poly.entity_id
_entity_poly.type
_entity_poly.pdbx_seq_one_letter_code
_entity_poly.pdbx_strand_id
1 'polypeptide(L)'
;MNAPDRYERFVVPEGMKKVSYERDQKIMNAATFTVQREDHTIGNVVRMQLHRDPSVLFAGYRLPHPLQYKLVIKIQTTSQSSPMQAYNLAVNDLDKELDHLKQVFQEEINQKQSEYY
;
A
#
# COMPACT_ATOMS: atom_id res chain seq x y z
N MET A 1 18.44 -28.45 0.74
CA MET A 1 18.84 -27.12 0.20
C MET A 1 18.38 -26.06 1.18
N ASN A 2 19.16 -24.98 1.37
CA ASN A 2 18.83 -23.89 2.32
C ASN A 2 18.04 -22.74 1.67
N ALA A 3 17.45 -22.97 0.50
CA ALA A 3 16.63 -21.98 -0.17
C ALA A 3 15.20 -22.05 0.41
N PRO A 4 14.61 -20.92 0.83
CA PRO A 4 13.22 -20.89 1.28
C PRO A 4 12.26 -21.20 0.15
N ASP A 5 11.06 -21.65 0.50
CA ASP A 5 10.05 -21.98 -0.49
C ASP A 5 9.47 -20.72 -1.15
N ARG A 6 9.14 -20.81 -2.44
CA ARG A 6 8.69 -19.65 -3.22
C ARG A 6 7.40 -19.04 -2.70
N TYR A 7 6.49 -19.85 -2.15
CA TYR A 7 5.20 -19.39 -1.65
C TYR A 7 5.34 -18.48 -0.42
N GLU A 8 6.45 -18.59 0.31
CA GLU A 8 6.72 -17.73 1.46
C GLU A 8 6.80 -16.24 1.09
N ARG A 9 6.92 -15.90 -0.20
CA ARG A 9 6.94 -14.51 -0.66
C ARG A 9 5.59 -13.81 -0.48
N PHE A 10 4.48 -14.54 -0.64
CA PHE A 10 3.14 -13.97 -0.69
C PHE A 10 2.16 -14.60 0.32
N VAL A 11 2.43 -15.81 0.81
CA VAL A 11 1.57 -16.48 1.80
C VAL A 11 1.90 -16.00 3.21
N VAL A 12 0.91 -15.42 3.88
CA VAL A 12 1.02 -15.04 5.29
C VAL A 12 0.91 -16.30 6.15
N PRO A 13 1.88 -16.57 7.05
CA PRO A 13 1.80 -17.72 7.95
C PRO A 13 0.60 -17.63 8.89
N GLU A 14 0.12 -18.80 9.32
CA GLU A 14 -0.97 -18.89 10.30
C GLU A 14 -0.57 -18.18 11.62
N GLY A 15 -1.51 -17.42 12.19
CA GLY A 15 -1.28 -16.61 13.39
C GLY A 15 -0.63 -15.24 13.16
N MET A 16 -0.18 -14.92 11.94
CA MET A 16 0.37 -13.61 11.60
C MET A 16 -0.68 -12.70 10.94
N LYS A 17 -0.80 -11.46 11.41
CA LYS A 17 -1.67 -10.45 10.77
C LYS A 17 -1.01 -9.90 9.50
N LYS A 18 -1.80 -9.76 8.42
CA LYS A 18 -1.33 -9.15 7.16
C LYS A 18 -0.83 -7.72 7.36
N VAL A 19 -1.57 -6.92 8.15
CA VAL A 19 -1.20 -5.54 8.48
C VAL A 19 -1.17 -5.40 10.00
N SER A 20 -0.13 -4.75 10.50
CA SER A 20 -0.01 -4.35 11.89
C SER A 20 0.25 -2.84 11.97
N TYR A 21 -0.26 -2.22 13.03
CA TYR A 21 -0.22 -0.78 13.25
C TYR A 21 0.45 -0.49 14.59
N GLU A 22 1.45 0.38 14.57
CA GLU A 22 2.18 0.81 15.76
C GLU A 22 2.30 2.33 15.76
N ARG A 23 1.78 2.98 16.81
CA ARG A 23 1.91 4.43 16.98
C ARG A 23 3.34 4.78 17.39
N ASP A 24 3.92 5.80 16.76
CA ASP A 24 5.22 6.33 17.17
C ASP A 24 5.07 7.07 18.52
N GLN A 25 5.91 6.72 19.49
CA GLN A 25 5.87 7.33 20.83
C GLN A 25 6.68 8.63 20.90
N LYS A 26 7.63 8.83 19.98
CA LYS A 26 8.55 9.97 19.97
C LYS A 26 8.02 11.12 19.12
N ILE A 27 7.34 10.79 18.02
CA ILE A 27 6.83 11.78 17.06
C ILE A 27 5.31 11.84 17.18
N MET A 28 4.78 13.05 17.42
CA MET A 28 3.33 13.27 17.46
C MET A 28 2.70 12.97 16.10
N ASN A 29 1.52 12.33 16.12
CA ASN A 29 0.74 11.95 14.94
C ASN A 29 1.56 11.22 13.88
N ALA A 30 2.50 10.39 14.33
CA ALA A 30 3.19 9.44 13.48
C ALA A 30 2.83 8.01 13.84
N ALA A 31 2.80 7.15 12.84
CA ALA A 31 2.61 5.72 13.02
C ALA A 31 3.36 4.94 11.95
N THR A 32 3.62 3.68 12.27
CA THR A 32 4.26 2.71 11.40
C THR A 32 3.29 1.57 11.12
N PHE A 33 3.09 1.29 9.84
CA PHE A 33 2.34 0.13 9.35
C PHE A 33 3.34 -0.91 8.87
N THR A 34 3.24 -2.12 9.39
CA THR A 34 4.01 -3.26 8.86
C THR A 34 3.06 -4.18 8.10
N VAL A 35 3.29 -4.30 6.79
CA VAL A 35 2.53 -5.15 5.88
C VAL A 35 3.37 -6.39 5.55
N GLN A 36 2.82 -7.55 5.86
CA GLN A 36 3.49 -8.83 5.68
C GLN A 36 3.30 -9.33 4.26
N ARG A 37 4.34 -9.97 3.72
CA ARG A 37 4.32 -10.63 2.41
C ARG A 37 3.92 -9.68 1.29
N GLU A 38 4.50 -8.49 1.31
CA GLU A 38 4.34 -7.45 0.31
C GLU A 38 5.71 -6.82 0.00
N ASP A 39 5.80 -6.15 -1.15
CA ASP A 39 7.02 -5.56 -1.65
C ASP A 39 6.83 -4.11 -2.12
N HIS A 40 7.75 -3.64 -2.97
CA HIS A 40 7.75 -2.31 -3.54
C HIS A 40 6.49 -2.01 -4.38
N THR A 41 5.79 -3.02 -4.90
CA THR A 41 4.61 -2.86 -5.75
C THR A 41 3.53 -2.08 -4.99
N ILE A 42 3.11 -2.59 -3.83
CA ILE A 42 2.14 -1.91 -2.96
C ILE A 42 2.78 -0.72 -2.26
N GLY A 43 4.02 -0.87 -1.78
CA GLY A 43 4.70 0.18 -1.01
C GLY A 43 4.84 1.49 -1.77
N ASN A 44 5.23 1.43 -3.04
CA ASN A 44 5.41 2.63 -3.85
C ASN A 44 4.09 3.31 -4.17
N VAL A 45 3.07 2.55 -4.59
CA VAL A 45 1.79 3.14 -5.00
C VAL A 45 1.06 3.78 -3.81
N VAL A 46 1.02 3.10 -2.66
CA VAL A 46 0.42 3.67 -1.43
C VAL A 46 1.19 4.90 -0.96
N ARG A 47 2.53 4.88 -1.03
CA ARG A 47 3.35 6.06 -0.75
C ARG A 47 2.94 7.23 -1.65
N MET A 48 2.79 7.01 -2.95
CA MET A 48 2.42 8.07 -3.89
C MET A 48 1.04 8.65 -3.55
N GLN A 49 0.04 7.83 -3.22
CA GLN A 49 -1.28 8.33 -2.79
C GLN A 49 -1.22 9.13 -1.50
N LEU A 50 -0.44 8.69 -0.53
CA LEU A 50 -0.28 9.44 0.72
C LEU A 50 0.33 10.83 0.50
N HIS A 51 1.19 11.01 -0.51
CA HIS A 51 1.74 12.34 -0.82
C HIS A 51 0.75 13.26 -1.55
N ARG A 52 -0.36 12.72 -2.08
CA ARG A 52 -1.43 13.54 -2.66
C ARG A 52 -2.31 14.20 -1.58
N ASP A 53 -2.32 13.64 -0.36
CA ASP A 53 -3.07 14.21 0.76
C ASP A 53 -2.29 15.36 1.42
N PRO A 54 -2.79 16.61 1.40
CA PRO A 54 -2.11 17.77 2.00
C PRO A 54 -2.01 17.70 3.53
N SER A 55 -2.78 16.81 4.18
CA SER A 55 -2.73 16.59 5.62
C SER A 55 -1.58 15.68 6.05
N VAL A 56 -0.89 15.03 5.10
CA VAL A 56 0.27 14.16 5.33
C VAL A 56 1.54 15.00 5.26
N LEU A 57 2.30 15.02 6.37
CA LEU A 57 3.58 15.71 6.47
C LEU A 57 4.73 14.84 6.00
N PHE A 58 4.64 13.53 6.24
CA PHE A 58 5.64 12.57 5.84
C PHE A 58 4.99 11.24 5.51
N ALA A 59 5.39 10.65 4.38
CA ALA A 59 5.12 9.26 4.08
C ALA A 59 6.37 8.63 3.47
N GLY A 60 6.77 7.48 3.98
CA GLY A 60 7.92 6.74 3.47
C GLY A 60 7.71 5.25 3.66
N TYR A 61 8.31 4.44 2.80
CA TYR A 61 8.31 3.00 2.97
C TYR A 61 9.73 2.44 2.80
N ARG A 62 9.97 1.28 3.41
CA ARG A 62 11.21 0.51 3.22
C ARG A 62 10.95 -0.97 3.39
N LEU A 63 11.78 -1.78 2.74
CA LEU A 63 11.93 -3.20 3.05
C LEU A 63 13.10 -3.33 4.03
N PRO A 64 12.90 -3.86 5.24
CA PRO A 64 13.98 -3.97 6.24
C PRO A 64 15.15 -4.83 5.77
N HIS A 65 14.88 -5.84 4.95
CA HIS A 65 15.88 -6.69 4.35
C HIS A 65 15.30 -7.34 3.07
N PRO A 66 16.07 -7.51 1.97
CA PRO A 66 15.56 -8.13 0.73
C PRO A 66 15.06 -9.58 0.90
N LEU A 67 15.60 -10.30 1.88
CA LEU A 67 15.18 -11.67 2.23
C LEU A 67 14.03 -11.71 3.25
N GLN A 68 13.58 -10.57 3.76
CA GLN A 68 12.40 -10.49 4.62
C GLN A 68 11.24 -9.91 3.81
N TYR A 69 10.24 -10.76 3.57
CA TYR A 69 9.03 -10.37 2.83
C TYR A 69 8.09 -9.56 3.72
N LYS A 70 8.52 -8.35 4.10
CA LYS A 70 7.70 -7.39 4.84
C LYS A 70 8.03 -5.96 4.43
N LEU A 71 6.98 -5.17 4.34
CA LEU A 71 6.99 -3.76 3.97
C LEU A 71 6.71 -2.94 5.23
N VAL A 72 7.51 -1.90 5.47
CA VAL A 72 7.31 -0.99 6.59
C VAL A 72 7.03 0.40 6.05
N ILE A 73 5.82 0.92 6.31
CA ILE A 73 5.36 2.24 5.89
C ILE A 73 5.28 3.13 7.12
N LYS A 74 5.95 4.28 7.10
CA LYS A 74 5.88 5.30 8.15
C LYS A 74 5.14 6.52 7.64
N ILE A 75 4.15 6.96 8.42
CA ILE A 75 3.27 8.07 8.07
C ILE A 75 3.27 9.05 9.23
N GLN A 76 3.34 10.34 8.92
CA GLN A 76 3.12 11.43 9.86
C GLN A 76 2.11 12.40 9.25
N THR A 77 1.12 12.77 10.04
CA THR A 77 0.06 13.70 9.63
C THR A 77 0.08 14.97 10.48
N THR A 78 -0.63 15.98 10.02
CA THR A 78 -0.93 17.19 10.80
C THR A 78 -1.77 16.87 12.04
N SER A 79 -1.97 17.85 12.93
CA SER A 79 -2.82 17.69 14.12
C SER A 79 -4.30 17.46 13.84
N GLN A 80 -4.75 17.72 12.62
CA GLN A 80 -6.16 17.64 12.23
C GLN A 80 -6.57 16.26 11.66
N SER A 81 -5.60 15.41 11.30
CA SER A 81 -5.85 14.07 10.76
C SER A 81 -5.00 13.02 11.46
N SER A 82 -5.51 11.79 11.56
CA SER A 82 -4.73 10.67 12.09
C SER A 82 -4.02 9.89 10.97
N PRO A 83 -2.84 9.29 11.25
CA PRO A 83 -2.15 8.45 10.26
C PRO A 83 -2.98 7.25 9.78
N MET A 84 -3.87 6.74 10.64
CA MET A 84 -4.79 5.66 10.30
C MET A 84 -5.86 6.10 9.32
N GLN A 85 -6.42 7.30 9.50
CA GLN A 85 -7.36 7.87 8.54
C GLN A 85 -6.69 8.14 7.20
N ALA A 86 -5.51 8.78 7.19
CA ALA A 86 -4.77 9.06 5.96
C ALA A 86 -4.43 7.77 5.19
N TYR A 87 -4.01 6.71 5.90
CA TYR A 87 -3.76 5.40 5.29
C TYR A 87 -5.02 4.81 4.65
N ASN A 88 -6.14 4.77 5.37
CA ASN A 88 -7.39 4.21 4.86
C ASN A 88 -7.93 5.02 3.67
N LEU A 89 -7.84 6.35 3.74
CA LEU A 89 -8.25 7.23 2.65
C LEU A 89 -7.42 6.97 1.39
N ALA A 90 -6.09 6.93 1.53
CA ALA A 90 -5.18 6.66 0.41
C ALA A 90 -5.45 5.31 -0.26
N VAL A 91 -5.77 4.26 0.52
CA VAL A 91 -6.13 2.94 -0.03
C VAL A 91 -7.48 2.97 -0.73
N ASN A 92 -8.50 3.59 -0.14
CA ASN A 92 -9.83 3.68 -0.73
C ASN A 92 -9.84 4.52 -2.02
N ASP A 93 -9.06 5.59 -2.06
CA ASP A 93 -8.94 6.43 -3.25
C ASP A 93 -8.16 5.72 -4.37
N LEU A 94 -7.14 4.93 -4.00
CA LEU A 94 -6.44 4.08 -4.95
C LEU A 94 -7.37 3.02 -5.57
N ASP A 95 -8.20 2.38 -4.75
CA ASP A 95 -9.15 1.35 -5.20
C ASP A 95 -10.11 1.93 -6.25
N LYS A 96 -10.67 3.11 -5.98
CA LYS A 96 -11.53 3.83 -6.94
C LYS A 96 -10.79 4.23 -8.22
N GLU A 97 -9.54 4.67 -8.11
CA GLU A 97 -8.71 5.06 -9.27
C GLU A 97 -8.44 3.84 -10.17
N LEU A 98 -8.16 2.68 -9.58
CA LEU A 98 -7.95 1.43 -10.31
C LEU A 98 -9.25 0.89 -10.93
N ASP A 99 -10.37 0.99 -10.23
CA ASP A 99 -11.68 0.61 -10.75
C ASP A 99 -12.08 1.48 -11.95
N HIS A 100 -11.86 2.80 -11.86
CA HIS A 100 -12.10 3.71 -12.97
C HIS A 100 -11.20 3.38 -14.16
N LEU A 101 -9.90 3.16 -13.94
CA LEU A 101 -8.96 2.77 -14.99
C LEU A 101 -9.41 1.48 -15.69
N LYS A 102 -9.86 0.48 -14.92
CA LYS A 102 -10.35 -0.79 -15.45
C LYS A 102 -11.60 -0.60 -16.32
N GLN A 103 -12.54 0.25 -15.90
CA GLN A 103 -13.76 0.54 -16.65
C GLN A 103 -13.42 1.19 -18.00
N VAL A 104 -12.64 2.27 -17.99
CA VAL A 104 -12.23 2.98 -19.21
C VAL A 104 -11.47 2.05 -20.15
N PHE A 105 -10.56 1.24 -19.62
CA PHE A 105 -9.82 0.27 -20.43
C PHE A 105 -10.73 -0.77 -21.10
N GLN A 106 -11.74 -1.27 -20.37
CA GLN A 106 -12.69 -2.24 -20.91
C GLN A 106 -13.60 -1.61 -21.99
N GLU A 107 -14.02 -0.36 -21.79
CA GLU A 107 -14.80 0.39 -22.77
C GLU A 107 -14.03 0.57 -24.07
N GLU A 108 -12.76 0.98 -24.00
CA GLU A 108 -11.88 1.15 -25.16
C GLU A 108 -11.62 -0.17 -25.90
N ILE A 109 -11.45 -1.28 -25.17
CA ILE A 109 -11.33 -2.62 -25.78
C ILE A 109 -12.60 -2.97 -26.55
N ASN A 110 -13.78 -2.76 -25.96
CA ASN A 110 -15.05 -3.10 -26.59
C ASN A 110 -15.29 -2.25 -27.84
N GLN A 111 -14.99 -0.95 -27.77
CA GLN A 111 -15.06 -0.05 -28.92
C GLN A 111 -14.14 -0.53 -30.05
N LYS A 112 -12.88 -0.82 -29.75
CA LYS A 112 -11.93 -1.31 -30.76
C LYS A 112 -12.35 -2.65 -31.35
N GLN A 113 -12.85 -3.59 -30.56
CA GLN A 113 -13.36 -4.86 -31.09
C GLN A 113 -14.54 -4.65 -32.05
N SER A 114 -15.45 -3.72 -31.74
CA SER A 114 -16.58 -3.40 -32.62
C SER A 114 -16.18 -2.72 -33.93
N GLU A 115 -15.02 -2.07 -34.00
CA GLU A 115 -14.49 -1.49 -35.24
C GLU A 115 -13.91 -2.54 -36.21
N TYR A 116 -13.53 -3.72 -35.71
CA TYR A 116 -12.95 -4.80 -36.53
C TYR A 116 -13.98 -5.83 -37.03
N TYR A 117 -15.23 -5.75 -36.59
CA TYR A 117 -16.35 -6.60 -37.02
C TYR A 117 -17.41 -5.76 -37.74
#